data_AF-A0A9R0SJJ4-F1
#
_entry.id   AF-A0A9R0SJJ4-F1
#
_cell.length_a   1.000
_cell.length_b   1.000
_cell.length_c   1.000
_cell.angle_alpha   90.00
_cell.angle_beta   90.00
_cell.angle_gamma   90.00
#
_symmetry.space_group_name_H-M   'P 1'
#
loop_
_entity.id
_entity.type
_entity.pdbx_description
1 polymer ?
#
loop_
_entity_poly.entity_id
_entity_poly.type
_entity_poly.pdbx_seq_one_letter_code
_entity_poly.pdbx_strand_id
1 'polypeptide(L)'
;MEEWEEWEWEEEVHAMPVLEELFIQSCKLRCIPPGLASHARFLKKLTIYNVQGFQSVEDFASVVELNLGGLPDLTRISNFPKLQKLEIYCCRKLESLQEMDALWRLELTVQYSERQLPLFLQTVKPSHLLLDCWSFILISMALGKSSSEWAKFSHIQHVEAYANVDGTEKSHHLFYTREPYNVETNIDLQG
;
A
#
# COMPACT_ATOMS: atom_id res chain seq x y z
N MET A 1 26.32 10.64 13.37
CA MET A 1 24.92 10.82 13.76
C MET A 1 24.53 9.54 14.43
N GLU A 2 24.21 9.58 15.72
CA GLU A 2 23.78 8.39 16.46
C GLU A 2 22.50 7.84 15.82
N GLU A 3 22.57 6.58 15.43
CA GLU A 3 21.51 5.91 14.70
C GLU A 3 20.50 5.42 15.75
N TRP A 4 19.37 6.12 15.86
CA TRP A 4 18.30 5.73 16.78
C TRP A 4 17.60 4.49 16.20
N GLU A 5 18.09 3.31 16.59
CA GLU A 5 17.53 2.02 16.17
C GLU A 5 16.31 1.60 17.01
N GLU A 6 16.21 2.16 18.22
CA GLU A 6 15.23 1.81 19.23
C GLU A 6 14.41 3.06 19.61
N TRP A 7 13.08 2.92 19.55
CA TRP A 7 12.13 3.86 20.12
C TRP A 7 11.27 3.08 21.10
N GLU A 8 11.59 3.19 22.38
CA GLU A 8 10.88 2.48 23.44
C GLU A 8 9.80 3.37 24.04
N TRP A 9 8.60 2.82 24.15
CA TRP A 9 7.49 3.40 24.89
C TRP A 9 6.57 2.24 25.32
N GLU A 10 6.62 1.98 26.64
CA GLU A 10 5.84 0.94 27.32
C GLU A 10 4.33 1.19 27.25
N GLU A 11 3.54 0.11 27.30
CA GLU A 11 2.07 0.16 27.24
C GLU A 11 1.44 0.80 28.48
N GLU A 12 2.17 1.04 29.55
CA GLU A 12 1.64 1.66 30.76
C GLU A 12 1.70 3.19 30.70
N VAL A 13 2.57 3.74 29.83
CA VAL A 13 2.81 5.17 29.74
C VAL A 13 1.77 5.82 28.84
N HIS A 14 1.00 6.75 29.40
CA HIS A 14 0.02 7.53 28.65
C HIS A 14 0.68 8.80 28.11
N ALA A 15 1.24 8.72 26.90
CA ALA A 15 1.80 9.87 26.19
C ALA A 15 1.01 10.18 24.91
N MET A 16 1.19 11.41 24.41
CA MET A 16 0.61 11.88 23.14
C MET A 16 -0.91 11.63 22.97
N PRO A 17 -1.75 11.94 23.99
CA PRO A 17 -3.18 11.56 23.99
C PRO A 17 -4.03 12.34 22.98
N VAL A 18 -3.48 13.36 22.31
CA VAL A 18 -4.17 14.19 21.30
C VAL A 18 -3.45 14.15 19.95
N LEU A 19 -2.50 13.23 19.76
CA LEU A 19 -1.77 13.10 18.50
C LEU A 19 -2.73 12.64 17.40
N GLU A 20 -2.89 13.46 16.37
CA GLU A 20 -3.77 13.16 15.22
C GLU A 20 -2.98 12.70 13.99
N GLU A 21 -1.74 13.16 13.83
CA GLU A 21 -0.89 12.80 12.69
C GLU A 21 0.53 12.50 13.17
N LEU A 22 1.12 11.43 12.62
CA LEU A 22 2.50 11.05 12.89
C LEU A 22 3.25 10.77 11.59
N PHE A 23 4.43 11.38 11.50
CA PHE A 23 5.34 11.24 10.39
C PHE A 23 6.68 10.70 10.87
N ILE A 24 7.11 9.56 10.33
CA ILE A 24 8.39 8.91 10.60
C ILE A 24 9.15 8.84 9.28
N GLN A 25 10.32 9.48 9.20
CA GLN A 25 11.08 9.53 7.96
C GLN A 25 12.57 9.35 8.19
N SER A 26 13.21 8.53 7.34
CA SER A 26 14.67 8.42 7.27
C SER A 26 15.31 8.00 8.61
N CYS A 27 14.70 7.03 9.29
CA CYS A 27 15.17 6.46 10.55
C CYS A 27 15.64 5.00 10.36
N LYS A 28 16.40 4.45 11.33
CA LYS A 28 16.77 3.03 11.40
C LYS A 28 15.90 2.23 12.39
N LEU A 29 14.68 2.74 12.62
CA LEU A 29 13.79 2.20 13.62
C LEU A 29 13.36 0.78 13.24
N ARG A 30 13.54 -0.17 14.16
CA ARG A 30 13.17 -1.58 13.92
C ARG A 30 11.69 -1.87 14.16
N CYS A 31 11.08 -1.19 15.13
CA CYS A 31 9.67 -1.35 15.50
C CYS A 31 9.08 -0.04 15.99
N ILE A 32 7.77 0.14 15.82
CA ILE A 32 7.04 1.20 16.52
C ILE A 32 6.77 0.72 17.94
N PRO A 33 6.96 1.57 18.97
CA PRO A 33 6.65 1.17 20.32
C PRO A 33 5.17 0.80 20.50
N PRO A 34 4.86 -0.31 21.21
CA PRO A 34 3.49 -0.74 21.47
C PRO A 34 2.63 0.32 22.16
N GLY A 35 3.22 1.12 23.06
CA GLY A 35 2.52 2.22 23.73
C GLY A 35 1.92 3.24 22.76
N LEU A 36 2.57 3.51 21.63
CA LEU A 36 2.03 4.42 20.62
C LEU A 36 0.78 3.82 19.95
N ALA A 37 0.83 2.55 19.55
CA ALA A 37 -0.31 1.86 18.93
C ALA A 37 -1.52 1.79 19.89
N SER A 38 -1.26 1.51 21.17
CA SER A 38 -2.28 1.36 22.22
C SER A 38 -2.90 2.69 22.69
N HIS A 39 -2.12 3.78 22.76
CA HIS A 39 -2.55 5.04 23.40
C HIS A 39 -2.82 6.20 22.46
N ALA A 40 -2.30 6.18 21.23
CA ALA A 40 -2.56 7.24 20.25
C ALA A 40 -3.98 7.08 19.64
N ARG A 41 -5.00 7.13 20.50
CA ARG A 41 -6.41 6.88 20.16
C ARG A 41 -7.01 7.93 19.23
N PHE A 42 -6.36 9.08 19.10
CA PHE A 42 -6.75 10.14 18.18
C PHE A 42 -5.95 10.13 16.86
N LEU A 43 -4.93 9.27 16.74
CA LEU A 43 -4.09 9.20 15.55
C LEU A 43 -4.92 8.78 14.33
N LYS A 44 -5.10 9.70 13.39
CA LYS A 44 -5.85 9.51 12.15
C LYS A 44 -4.95 9.17 10.98
N LYS A 45 -3.75 9.76 10.95
CA LYS A 45 -2.82 9.59 9.84
C LYS A 45 -1.46 9.14 10.34
N LEU A 46 -0.99 8.02 9.80
CA LEU A 46 0.36 7.51 10.02
C LEU A 46 1.09 7.49 8.68
N THR A 47 2.29 8.03 8.66
CA THR A 47 3.10 8.15 7.45
C THR A 47 4.53 7.74 7.77
N ILE A 48 5.04 6.71 7.08
CA ILE A 48 6.37 6.11 7.34
C ILE A 48 7.15 6.00 6.03
N TYR A 49 8.27 6.73 5.93
CA TYR A 49 9.07 6.78 4.70
C TYR A 49 10.56 6.50 4.95
N ASN A 50 11.18 5.72 4.06
CA ASN A 50 12.62 5.48 4.03
C ASN A 50 13.19 4.95 5.36
N VAL A 51 12.46 4.04 6.03
CA VAL A 51 12.89 3.39 7.27
C VAL A 51 13.46 2.00 6.96
N GLN A 52 14.63 1.69 7.53
CA GLN A 52 15.32 0.41 7.35
C GLN A 52 15.09 -0.53 8.54
N GLY A 53 15.06 -1.85 8.30
CA GLY A 53 14.88 -2.84 9.37
C GLY A 53 13.44 -2.98 9.89
N PHE A 54 12.51 -2.18 9.37
CA PHE A 54 11.11 -2.17 9.76
C PHE A 54 10.33 -3.31 9.08
N GLN A 55 9.94 -4.34 9.83
CA GLN A 55 9.35 -5.58 9.27
C GLN A 55 7.82 -5.64 9.28
N SER A 56 7.16 -5.01 10.25
CA SER A 56 5.70 -5.00 10.37
C SER A 56 5.17 -3.66 10.89
N VAL A 57 4.01 -3.23 10.39
CA VAL A 57 3.20 -2.16 11.00
C VAL A 57 1.87 -2.78 11.44
N GLU A 58 1.51 -2.63 12.72
CA GLU A 58 0.28 -3.25 13.23
C GLU A 58 -0.37 -2.52 14.41
N ASP A 59 -1.62 -2.89 14.69
CA ASP A 59 -2.39 -2.59 15.92
C ASP A 59 -2.86 -1.14 16.11
N PHE A 60 -2.95 -0.35 15.04
CA PHE A 60 -3.46 1.03 15.10
C PHE A 60 -4.99 1.11 14.93
N ALA A 61 -5.71 1.06 16.05
CA ALA A 61 -7.19 1.08 16.06
C ALA A 61 -7.85 2.40 15.63
N SER A 62 -7.10 3.50 15.60
CA SER A 62 -7.59 4.87 15.34
C SER A 62 -7.31 5.37 13.93
N VAL A 63 -6.28 4.80 13.26
CA VAL A 63 -5.75 5.27 11.97
C VAL A 63 -6.75 5.01 10.85
N VAL A 64 -7.00 6.05 10.04
CA VAL A 64 -7.88 6.03 8.87
C VAL A 64 -7.11 6.17 7.56
N GLU A 65 -5.90 6.75 7.61
CA GLU A 65 -5.00 6.89 6.46
C GLU A 65 -3.59 6.40 6.84
N LEU A 66 -3.05 5.47 6.05
CA LEU A 66 -1.71 4.92 6.23
C LEU A 66 -0.91 5.08 4.93
N ASN A 67 0.21 5.78 5.00
CA ASN A 67 1.08 6.02 3.85
C ASN A 67 2.47 5.46 4.14
N LEU A 68 2.91 4.50 3.33
CA LEU A 68 4.15 3.75 3.54
C LEU A 68 5.01 3.84 2.29
N GLY A 69 6.26 4.27 2.43
CA GLY A 69 7.15 4.45 1.29
C GLY A 69 8.58 4.03 1.54
N GLY A 70 9.18 3.27 0.62
CA GLY A 70 10.60 2.94 0.70
C GLY A 70 10.96 2.13 1.95
N LEU A 71 10.15 1.13 2.28
CA LEU A 71 10.35 0.21 3.40
C LEU A 71 10.85 -1.15 2.86
N PRO A 72 12.18 -1.35 2.72
CA PRO A 72 12.75 -2.49 1.99
C PRO A 72 12.61 -3.83 2.73
N ASP A 73 12.29 -3.80 4.02
CA ASP A 73 12.19 -4.96 4.91
C ASP A 73 10.77 -5.25 5.40
N LEU A 74 9.80 -4.40 5.04
CA LEU A 74 8.39 -4.56 5.44
C LEU A 74 7.80 -5.78 4.76
N THR A 75 7.29 -6.73 5.56
CA THR A 75 6.66 -7.98 5.08
C THR A 75 5.18 -8.07 5.40
N ARG A 76 4.73 -7.41 6.48
CA ARG A 76 3.34 -7.50 6.97
C ARG A 76 2.77 -6.14 7.37
N ILE A 77 1.51 -5.92 7.04
CA ILE A 77 0.68 -4.87 7.65
C ILE A 77 -0.61 -5.52 8.15
N SER A 78 -0.96 -5.31 9.42
CA SER A 78 -2.10 -6.00 10.05
C SER A 78 -2.83 -5.14 11.07
N ASN A 79 -4.09 -5.49 11.35
CA ASN A 79 -4.92 -4.92 12.41
C ASN A 79 -5.09 -3.38 12.32
N PHE A 80 -5.74 -2.93 11.25
CA PHE A 80 -6.20 -1.55 11.13
C PHE A 80 -7.71 -1.49 10.87
N PRO A 81 -8.55 -1.66 11.91
CA PRO A 81 -9.99 -1.82 11.76
C PRO A 81 -10.72 -0.58 11.21
N LYS A 82 -10.09 0.60 11.23
CA LYS A 82 -10.66 1.86 10.70
C LYS A 82 -9.96 2.38 9.46
N LEU A 83 -8.98 1.65 8.93
CA LEU A 83 -8.20 2.12 7.78
C LEU A 83 -9.09 2.22 6.56
N GLN A 84 -9.16 3.41 5.98
CA GLN A 84 -9.97 3.72 4.81
C GLN A 84 -9.09 3.87 3.56
N LYS A 85 -7.94 4.54 3.71
CA LYS A 85 -6.96 4.75 2.64
C LYS A 85 -5.62 4.11 3.03
N LEU A 86 -5.09 3.27 2.15
CA LEU A 86 -3.72 2.75 2.23
C LEU A 86 -2.95 3.17 0.99
N GLU A 87 -1.81 3.83 1.18
CA GLU A 87 -0.87 4.18 0.11
C GLU A 87 0.46 3.45 0.34
N ILE A 88 0.92 2.69 -0.65
CA ILE A 88 2.15 1.93 -0.61
C ILE A 88 3.04 2.32 -1.78
N TYR A 89 4.21 2.84 -1.48
CA TYR A 89 5.23 3.21 -2.44
C TYR A 89 6.49 2.37 -2.26
N CYS A 90 6.82 1.53 -3.25
CA CYS A 90 8.10 0.81 -3.29
C CYS A 90 8.40 -0.14 -2.10
N CYS A 91 7.42 -0.89 -1.56
CA CYS A 91 7.63 -1.89 -0.49
C CYS A 91 7.75 -3.32 -1.05
N ARG A 92 8.94 -3.72 -1.53
CA ARG A 92 9.15 -4.96 -2.33
C ARG A 92 8.92 -6.29 -1.59
N LYS A 93 9.15 -6.33 -0.28
CA LYS A 93 9.02 -7.56 0.51
C LYS A 93 7.63 -7.72 1.13
N LEU A 94 6.71 -6.79 0.85
CA LEU A 94 5.38 -6.83 1.43
C LEU A 94 4.60 -8.01 0.84
N GLU A 95 4.27 -8.95 1.71
CA GLU A 95 3.63 -10.22 1.34
C GLU A 95 2.19 -10.30 1.86
N SER A 96 1.85 -9.54 2.91
CA SER A 96 0.61 -9.72 3.63
C SER A 96 -0.03 -8.40 4.07
N LEU A 97 -1.33 -8.26 3.75
CA LEU A 97 -2.26 -7.27 4.26
C LEU A 97 -3.41 -8.02 4.94
N GLN A 98 -3.58 -7.85 6.25
CA GLN A 98 -4.57 -8.59 7.04
C GLN A 98 -5.38 -7.65 7.94
N GLU A 99 -6.63 -8.02 8.23
CA GLU A 99 -7.47 -7.33 9.23
C GLU A 99 -7.66 -5.82 8.94
N MET A 100 -8.16 -5.51 7.75
CA MET A 100 -8.44 -4.14 7.27
C MET A 100 -9.80 -4.05 6.57
N ASP A 101 -10.86 -4.49 7.23
CA ASP A 101 -12.20 -4.62 6.62
C ASP A 101 -12.80 -3.29 6.15
N ALA A 102 -12.35 -2.16 6.71
CA ALA A 102 -12.77 -0.81 6.33
C ALA A 102 -12.04 -0.25 5.10
N LEU A 103 -11.04 -0.97 4.57
CA LEU A 103 -10.18 -0.47 3.49
C LEU A 103 -11.01 -0.33 2.21
N TRP A 104 -11.23 0.90 1.78
CA TRP A 104 -11.98 1.16 0.55
C TRP A 104 -11.05 1.57 -0.60
N ARG A 105 -9.94 2.26 -0.31
CA ARG A 105 -8.99 2.75 -1.32
C ARG A 105 -7.57 2.27 -1.04
N LEU A 106 -7.00 1.58 -2.03
CA LEU A 106 -5.60 1.16 -2.06
C LEU A 106 -4.89 1.89 -3.19
N GLU A 107 -3.82 2.61 -2.88
CA GLU A 107 -2.92 3.23 -3.84
C GLU A 107 -1.59 2.48 -3.79
N LEU A 108 -1.13 1.99 -4.93
CA LEU A 108 0.05 1.13 -5.01
C LEU A 108 0.97 1.60 -6.13
N THR A 109 2.22 1.91 -5.78
CA THR A 109 3.30 2.06 -6.76
C THR A 109 4.18 0.82 -6.73
N VAL A 110 4.14 0.07 -7.83
CA VAL A 110 4.97 -1.12 -8.03
C VAL A 110 6.35 -0.68 -8.53
N GLN A 111 7.42 -1.23 -7.95
CA GLN A 111 8.76 -0.87 -8.37
C GLN A 111 9.01 -1.26 -9.83
N TYR A 112 9.76 -0.44 -10.56
CA TYR A 112 10.14 -0.73 -11.95
C TYR A 112 10.97 -2.00 -12.12
N SER A 113 11.49 -2.65 -11.08
CA SER A 113 12.14 -3.97 -11.25
C SER A 113 11.16 -5.14 -11.29
N GLU A 114 9.92 -4.92 -10.84
CA GLU A 114 8.91 -5.99 -10.73
C GLU A 114 8.29 -6.32 -12.08
N ARG A 115 7.93 -7.59 -12.26
CA ARG A 115 7.33 -8.09 -13.50
C ARG A 115 5.86 -8.50 -13.33
N GLN A 116 5.33 -8.42 -12.12
CA GLN A 116 3.99 -8.85 -11.80
C GLN A 116 3.44 -8.03 -10.64
N LEU A 117 2.12 -7.98 -10.51
CA LEU A 117 1.47 -7.44 -9.33
C LEU A 117 1.76 -8.30 -8.10
N PRO A 118 1.87 -7.69 -6.90
CA PRO A 118 2.11 -8.43 -5.67
C PRO A 118 0.95 -9.38 -5.33
N LEU A 119 1.29 -10.52 -4.70
CA LEU A 119 0.32 -11.59 -4.43
C LEU A 119 -0.74 -11.20 -3.39
N PHE A 120 -0.43 -10.30 -2.45
CA PHE A 120 -1.40 -9.83 -1.45
C PHE A 120 -2.63 -9.18 -2.10
N LEU A 121 -2.53 -8.70 -3.35
CA LEU A 121 -3.67 -8.13 -4.05
C LEU A 121 -4.80 -9.15 -4.23
N GLN A 122 -4.50 -10.44 -4.29
CA GLN A 122 -5.50 -11.51 -4.37
C GLN A 122 -6.37 -11.62 -3.11
N THR A 123 -5.84 -11.22 -1.95
CA THR A 123 -6.49 -11.43 -0.65
C THR A 123 -7.11 -10.15 -0.10
N VAL A 124 -6.47 -9.00 -0.32
CA VAL A 124 -7.00 -7.70 0.08
C VAL A 124 -8.22 -7.32 -0.78
N LYS A 125 -9.22 -6.68 -0.18
CA LYS A 125 -10.51 -6.39 -0.83
C LYS A 125 -10.86 -4.89 -0.79
N PRO A 126 -10.01 -4.00 -1.35
CA PRO A 126 -10.40 -2.60 -1.49
C PRO A 126 -11.55 -2.49 -2.51
N SER A 127 -12.34 -1.42 -2.39
CA SER A 127 -13.32 -1.07 -3.42
C SER A 127 -12.67 -0.40 -4.63
N HIS A 128 -11.58 0.34 -4.41
CA HIS A 128 -10.83 1.05 -5.42
C HIS A 128 -9.32 0.76 -5.30
N LEU A 129 -8.71 0.35 -6.40
CA LEU A 129 -7.27 0.26 -6.57
C LEU A 129 -6.78 1.33 -7.56
N LEU A 130 -5.89 2.20 -7.12
CA LEU A 130 -5.09 3.06 -7.98
C LEU A 130 -3.68 2.48 -8.07
N LEU A 131 -3.22 2.20 -9.28
CA LEU A 131 -1.96 1.53 -9.55
C LEU A 131 -1.06 2.38 -10.44
N ASP A 132 0.19 2.57 -10.00
CA ASP A 132 1.28 3.01 -10.85
C ASP A 132 2.26 1.83 -11.02
N CYS A 133 2.46 1.39 -12.25
CA CYS A 133 3.27 0.22 -12.54
C CYS A 133 4.03 0.36 -13.86
N TRP A 134 4.94 -0.58 -14.13
CA TRP A 134 5.59 -0.63 -15.43
C TRP A 134 4.61 -1.10 -16.52
N SER A 135 4.75 -0.55 -17.72
CA SER A 135 4.04 -0.90 -18.95
C SER A 135 3.89 -2.40 -19.18
N PHE A 136 4.89 -3.22 -18.84
CA PHE A 136 4.77 -4.68 -18.96
C PHE A 136 3.62 -5.25 -18.12
N ILE A 137 3.49 -4.81 -16.86
CA ILE A 137 2.40 -5.22 -15.96
C ILE A 137 1.07 -4.70 -16.50
N LEU A 138 1.05 -3.43 -16.94
CA LEU A 138 -0.17 -2.81 -17.47
C LEU A 138 -0.67 -3.51 -18.74
N ILE A 139 0.23 -3.86 -19.68
CA ILE A 139 -0.07 -4.65 -20.87
C ILE A 139 -0.62 -6.02 -20.47
N SER A 140 0.00 -6.67 -19.48
CA SER A 140 -0.50 -7.95 -18.97
C SER A 140 -1.93 -7.79 -18.41
N MET A 141 -2.22 -6.75 -17.64
CA MET A 141 -3.57 -6.47 -17.12
C MET A 141 -4.59 -6.21 -18.24
N ALA A 142 -4.18 -5.53 -19.32
CA ALA A 142 -5.01 -5.22 -20.47
C ALA A 142 -5.50 -6.47 -21.24
N LEU A 143 -4.82 -7.62 -21.09
CA LEU A 143 -5.31 -8.92 -21.59
C LEU A 143 -6.57 -9.42 -20.86
N GLY A 144 -7.01 -8.73 -19.79
CA GLY A 144 -8.25 -9.03 -19.08
C GLY A 144 -8.25 -10.45 -18.51
N LYS A 145 -9.32 -11.21 -18.78
CA LYS A 145 -9.51 -12.58 -18.24
C LYS A 145 -8.42 -13.57 -18.65
N SER A 146 -7.67 -13.28 -19.71
CA SER A 146 -6.55 -14.11 -20.17
C SER A 146 -5.22 -13.77 -19.49
N SER A 147 -5.19 -12.70 -18.67
CA SER A 147 -4.01 -12.24 -17.95
C SER A 147 -3.61 -13.17 -16.80
N SER A 148 -2.29 -13.35 -16.58
CA SER A 148 -1.77 -13.92 -15.34
C SER A 148 -2.08 -13.07 -14.10
N GLU A 149 -2.32 -11.77 -14.31
CA GLU A 149 -2.62 -10.81 -13.26
C GLU A 149 -4.10 -10.79 -12.89
N TRP A 150 -4.98 -11.41 -13.69
CA TRP A 150 -6.43 -11.32 -13.55
C TRP A 150 -6.95 -11.66 -12.15
N ALA A 151 -6.44 -12.75 -11.56
CA ALA A 151 -6.83 -13.20 -10.22
C ALA A 151 -6.45 -12.20 -9.10
N LYS A 152 -5.55 -11.25 -9.38
CA LYS A 152 -5.04 -10.29 -8.40
C LYS A 152 -5.89 -9.03 -8.31
N PHE A 153 -6.72 -8.72 -9.30
CA PHE A 153 -7.52 -7.49 -9.27
C PHE A 153 -9.00 -7.67 -9.68
N SER A 154 -9.38 -8.81 -10.27
CA SER A 154 -10.74 -9.02 -10.80
C SER A 154 -11.87 -9.01 -9.75
N HIS A 155 -11.55 -9.14 -8.47
CA HIS A 155 -12.51 -9.00 -7.37
C HIS A 155 -12.77 -7.55 -6.96
N ILE A 156 -11.87 -6.62 -7.33
CA ILE A 156 -11.90 -5.20 -6.97
C ILE A 156 -12.91 -4.47 -7.87
N GLN A 157 -13.72 -3.60 -7.29
CA GLN A 157 -14.82 -2.96 -8.02
C GLN A 157 -14.33 -1.96 -9.07
N HIS A 158 -13.35 -1.14 -8.71
CA HIS A 158 -12.77 -0.11 -9.58
C HIS A 158 -11.25 -0.22 -9.57
N VAL A 159 -10.64 -0.26 -10.75
CA VAL A 159 -9.18 -0.23 -10.91
C VAL A 159 -8.82 0.85 -11.92
N GLU A 160 -7.97 1.78 -11.48
CA GLU A 160 -7.27 2.74 -12.35
C GLU A 160 -5.80 2.37 -12.33
N ALA A 161 -5.22 2.09 -13.50
CA ALA A 161 -3.83 1.71 -13.61
C ALA A 161 -3.13 2.55 -14.66
N TYR A 162 -1.92 3.01 -14.34
CA TYR A 162 -1.13 3.88 -15.20
C TYR A 162 0.29 3.34 -15.33
N ALA A 163 0.91 3.62 -16.48
CA ALA A 163 2.31 3.34 -16.72
C ALA A 163 2.97 4.44 -17.54
N ASN A 164 4.24 4.70 -17.24
CA ASN A 164 5.08 5.60 -18.01
C ASN A 164 5.74 4.85 -19.17
N VAL A 165 5.64 5.37 -20.38
CA VAL A 165 6.31 4.85 -21.58
C VAL A 165 7.18 5.96 -22.18
N ASP A 166 8.42 5.61 -22.49
CA ASP A 166 9.40 6.52 -23.13
C ASP A 166 9.57 7.86 -22.39
N GLY A 167 9.49 7.83 -21.06
CA GLY A 167 9.63 9.02 -20.21
C GLY A 167 8.41 9.95 -20.19
N THR A 168 7.31 9.57 -20.85
CA THR A 168 6.05 10.30 -20.79
C THR A 168 5.22 9.79 -19.61
N GLU A 169 4.90 10.69 -18.68
CA GLU A 169 4.13 10.36 -17.48
C GLU A 169 2.70 9.93 -17.84
N LYS A 170 2.24 8.79 -17.29
CA LYS A 170 0.88 8.23 -17.45
C LYS A 170 0.44 8.09 -18.91
N SER A 171 1.37 7.80 -19.80
CA SER A 171 1.10 7.68 -21.23
C SER A 171 0.20 6.49 -21.56
N HIS A 172 0.31 5.39 -20.81
CA HIS A 172 -0.61 4.26 -20.90
C HIS A 172 -1.51 4.21 -19.67
N HIS A 173 -2.78 3.88 -19.89
CA HIS A 173 -3.76 3.70 -18.84
C HIS A 173 -4.67 2.49 -19.09
N LEU A 174 -5.21 1.98 -18.00
CA LEU A 174 -6.28 1.00 -17.98
C LEU A 174 -7.29 1.39 -16.90
N PHE A 175 -8.55 1.45 -17.30
CA PHE A 175 -9.70 1.61 -16.43
C PHE A 175 -10.51 0.33 -16.45
N TYR A 176 -10.73 -0.26 -15.28
CA TYR A 176 -11.53 -1.46 -15.13
C TYR A 176 -12.64 -1.25 -14.10
N THR A 177 -13.84 -1.69 -14.47
CA THR A 177 -14.97 -1.82 -13.55
C THR A 177 -15.46 -3.25 -13.55
N ARG A 178 -15.74 -3.80 -12.37
CA ARG A 178 -16.25 -5.17 -12.23
C ARG A 178 -17.73 -5.28 -12.58
N GLU A 179 -18.55 -4.35 -12.08
CA GLU A 179 -20.01 -4.37 -12.23
C GLU A 179 -20.55 -2.95 -12.54
N PRO A 180 -21.00 -2.67 -13.78
CA PRO A 180 -20.93 -3.53 -14.95
C PRO A 180 -19.48 -3.79 -15.37
N TYR A 181 -19.23 -4.95 -15.99
CA TYR A 181 -17.91 -5.29 -16.50
C TYR A 181 -17.52 -4.35 -17.63
N ASN A 182 -16.44 -3.59 -17.44
CA ASN A 182 -15.83 -2.76 -18.48
C ASN A 182 -14.31 -2.78 -18.33
N VAL A 183 -13.61 -2.75 -19.46
CA VAL A 183 -12.17 -2.51 -19.54
C VAL A 183 -11.95 -1.50 -20.66
N GLU A 184 -11.40 -0.35 -20.30
CA GLU A 184 -11.01 0.73 -21.21
C GLU A 184 -9.49 0.92 -21.11
N THR A 185 -8.81 0.95 -22.24
CA THR A 185 -7.35 1.14 -22.27
C THR A 185 -6.94 1.77 -23.58
N ASN A 186 -5.86 2.54 -23.56
CA ASN A 186 -5.22 3.11 -24.74
C ASN A 186 -3.99 2.31 -25.22
N ILE A 187 -3.79 1.11 -24.69
CA ILE A 187 -2.71 0.20 -25.07
C ILE A 187 -3.10 -0.56 -26.35
N ASP A 188 -2.25 -0.51 -27.38
CA ASP A 188 -2.39 -1.37 -28.54
C ASP A 188 -1.88 -2.79 -28.22
N LEU A 189 -2.78 -3.78 -28.29
CA LEU A 189 -2.48 -5.17 -27.99
C LEU A 189 -2.15 -6.00 -29.25
N GLN A 190 -2.10 -5.38 -30.45
CA GLN A 190 -1.86 -6.08 -31.74
C GLN A 190 -0.41 -6.02 -32.25
N GLY A 191 0.55 -5.75 -31.36
CA GLY A 191 1.99 -5.72 -31.68
C GLY A 191 2.67 -7.09 -31.74
#